data_AF-A0ABD7HZ85-F1
#
_entry.id   AF-A0ABD7HZ85-F1
#
_cell.length_a   1.000
_cell.length_b   1.000
_cell.length_c   1.000
_cell.angle_alpha   90.00
_cell.angle_beta   90.00
_cell.angle_gamma   90.00
#
_symmetry.space_group_name_H-M   'P 1'
#
loop_
_entity.id
_entity.type
_entity.pdbx_description
1 polymer ?
#
loop_
_entity_poly.entity_id
_entity_poly.type
_entity_poly.pdbx_seq_one_letter_code
_entity_poly.pdbx_strand_id
1 'polypeptide(L)'
;MLSTLICLLIVFLFYFFIKQYNLLQKLTVEIKAARANVIVAYEKKVAIVNQFTGLVNEYGDYEKLIQLNVSDNFIDMARETSKAVQNITALANQFPDLKANTQYGKFLEAISENEVFISNKRETYNFQVKEYNSAIAQIPMVFVASLLGFKQAPFFDSNNEAALAEFSGADPEAIKDLAIKGTDKLKDTTNKIRESFEKRE
;
A
#
# COMPACT_ATOMS: atom_id res chain seq x y z
N MET A 1 40.80 -11.76 25.23
CA MET A 1 39.75 -11.13 26.06
C MET A 1 39.11 -9.93 25.38
N LEU A 2 39.86 -8.89 25.00
CA LEU A 2 39.27 -7.72 24.30
C LEU A 2 38.78 -8.06 22.86
N SER A 3 39.59 -8.75 22.06
CA SER A 3 39.21 -9.18 20.70
C SER A 3 37.97 -10.10 20.67
N THR A 4 37.90 -11.06 21.60
CA THR A 4 36.73 -11.95 21.76
C THR A 4 35.47 -11.19 22.17
N LEU A 5 35.59 -10.16 23.02
CA LEU A 5 34.47 -9.30 23.41
C LEU A 5 33.96 -8.46 22.21
N ILE A 6 34.87 -7.94 21.40
CA ILE A 6 34.55 -7.17 20.18
C ILE A 6 33.83 -8.07 19.16
N CYS A 7 34.32 -9.28 18.92
CA CYS A 7 33.65 -10.24 18.03
C CYS A 7 32.22 -10.56 18.49
N LEU A 8 32.01 -10.81 19.79
CA LEU A 8 30.68 -11.07 20.33
C LEU A 8 29.74 -9.87 20.18
N LEU A 9 30.23 -8.65 20.40
CA LEU A 9 29.45 -7.42 20.21
C LEU A 9 29.02 -7.25 18.74
N ILE A 10 29.91 -7.53 17.78
CA ILE A 10 29.60 -7.45 16.35
C ILE A 10 28.52 -8.46 15.97
N VAL A 11 28.63 -9.71 16.42
CA VAL A 11 27.62 -10.75 16.16
C VAL A 11 26.27 -10.35 16.75
N PHE A 12 26.26 -9.80 17.96
CA PHE A 12 25.04 -9.29 18.59
C PHE A 12 24.39 -8.16 17.78
N LEU A 13 25.17 -7.16 17.35
CA LEU A 13 24.68 -6.05 16.53
C LEU A 13 24.14 -6.54 15.17
N PHE A 14 24.80 -7.51 14.56
CA PHE A 14 24.37 -8.09 13.30
C PHE A 14 23.03 -8.84 13.44
N TYR A 15 22.90 -9.69 14.46
CA TYR A 15 21.65 -10.36 14.78
C TYR A 15 20.52 -9.36 15.08
N PHE A 16 20.83 -8.32 15.85
CA PHE A 16 19.90 -7.24 16.15
C PHE A 16 19.40 -6.56 14.87
N PHE A 17 20.32 -6.24 13.96
CA PHE A 17 19.99 -5.58 12.69
C PHE A 17 19.08 -6.42 11.80
N ILE A 18 19.33 -7.73 11.68
CA ILE A 18 18.47 -8.67 10.93
C ILE A 18 17.06 -8.69 11.49
N LYS A 19 16.91 -8.75 12.82
CA LYS A 19 15.60 -8.77 13.47
C LYS A 19 14.80 -7.50 13.16
N GLN A 20 15.47 -6.34 13.22
CA GLN A 20 14.84 -5.04 12.92
C GLN A 20 14.43 -4.94 11.45
N TYR A 21 15.28 -5.40 10.53
CA TYR A 21 14.96 -5.44 9.11
C TYR A 21 13.71 -6.29 8.81
N ASN A 22 13.67 -7.52 9.35
CA ASN A 22 12.54 -8.42 9.14
C ASN A 22 11.23 -7.85 9.67
N LEU A 23 11.28 -7.10 10.78
CA LEU A 23 10.10 -6.39 11.30
C LEU A 23 9.60 -5.33 10.32
N LEU A 24 10.48 -4.46 9.81
CA LEU A 24 10.10 -3.44 8.84
C LEU A 24 9.58 -4.03 7.52
N GLN A 25 10.16 -5.14 7.08
CA GLN A 25 9.69 -5.84 5.89
C GLN A 25 8.29 -6.41 6.11
N LYS A 26 8.02 -7.00 7.28
CA LYS A 26 6.69 -7.48 7.64
C LYS A 26 5.66 -6.35 7.60
N LEU A 27 5.94 -5.22 8.26
CA LEU A 27 5.04 -4.05 8.28
C LEU A 27 4.81 -3.48 6.87
N THR A 28 5.84 -3.48 6.02
CA THR A 28 5.74 -3.09 4.61
C THR A 28 4.77 -3.99 3.84
N VAL A 29 4.86 -5.31 4.02
CA VAL A 29 3.95 -6.27 3.38
C VAL A 29 2.52 -6.10 3.89
N GLU A 30 2.33 -5.81 5.19
CA GLU A 30 1.01 -5.54 5.77
C GLU A 30 0.35 -4.30 5.15
N ILE A 31 1.12 -3.22 4.91
CA ILE A 31 0.62 -2.04 4.18
C ILE A 31 0.22 -2.41 2.75
N LYS A 32 1.07 -3.16 2.02
CA LYS A 32 0.77 -3.59 0.65
C LYS A 32 -0.50 -4.43 0.58
N ALA A 33 -0.66 -5.36 1.52
CA ALA A 33 -1.86 -6.18 1.63
C ALA A 33 -3.11 -5.34 1.95
N ALA A 34 -3.00 -4.39 2.89
CA ALA A 34 -4.09 -3.47 3.22
C ALA A 34 -4.49 -2.61 2.01
N ARG A 35 -3.51 -2.11 1.24
CA ARG A 35 -3.76 -1.37 -0.01
C ARG A 35 -4.48 -2.23 -1.04
N ALA A 36 -4.03 -3.46 -1.27
CA ALA A 36 -4.70 -4.38 -2.19
C ALA A 36 -6.17 -4.62 -1.79
N ASN A 37 -6.44 -4.75 -0.48
CA ASN A 37 -7.81 -4.89 0.02
C ASN A 37 -8.69 -3.66 -0.23
N VAL A 38 -8.12 -2.44 -0.26
CA VAL A 38 -8.84 -1.22 -0.66
C VAL A 38 -9.21 -1.30 -2.14
N ILE A 39 -8.29 -1.72 -3.01
CA ILE A 39 -8.54 -1.88 -4.46
C ILE A 39 -9.70 -2.87 -4.69
N VAL A 40 -9.66 -4.04 -4.05
CA VAL A 40 -10.73 -5.04 -4.12
C VAL A 40 -12.09 -4.48 -3.64
N ALA A 41 -12.10 -3.59 -2.66
CA ALA A 41 -13.33 -2.94 -2.21
C ALA A 41 -13.98 -2.07 -3.31
N TYR A 42 -13.16 -1.37 -4.11
CA TYR A 42 -13.61 -0.61 -5.27
C TYR A 42 -14.02 -1.49 -6.45
N GLU A 43 -13.29 -2.58 -6.72
CA GLU A 43 -13.67 -3.57 -7.72
C GLU A 43 -15.05 -4.16 -7.42
N LYS A 44 -15.34 -4.43 -6.14
CA LYS A 44 -16.67 -4.86 -5.71
C LYS A 44 -17.73 -3.79 -5.98
N LYS A 45 -17.42 -2.51 -5.79
CA LYS A 45 -18.33 -1.40 -6.14
C LYS A 45 -18.63 -1.35 -7.63
N VAL A 46 -17.59 -1.49 -8.47
CA VAL A 46 -17.71 -1.60 -9.93
C VAL A 46 -18.64 -2.76 -10.31
N ALA A 47 -18.45 -3.93 -9.70
CA ALA A 47 -19.28 -5.10 -9.96
C ALA A 47 -20.77 -4.87 -9.60
N ILE A 48 -21.05 -4.25 -8.45
CA ILE A 48 -22.43 -3.91 -8.03
C ILE A 48 -23.09 -2.96 -9.04
N VAL A 49 -22.37 -1.92 -9.47
CA VAL A 49 -22.85 -0.98 -10.49
C VAL A 49 -23.17 -1.70 -11.80
N ASN A 50 -22.24 -2.51 -12.31
CA ASN A 50 -22.40 -3.23 -13.56
C ASN A 50 -23.55 -4.25 -13.54
N GLN A 51 -23.77 -4.90 -12.39
CA GLN A 51 -24.90 -5.82 -12.23
C GLN A 51 -26.24 -5.08 -12.36
N PHE A 52 -26.32 -3.83 -11.91
CA PHE A 52 -27.55 -3.04 -11.97
C PHE A 52 -27.75 -2.30 -13.31
N THR A 53 -26.66 -2.03 -14.05
CA THR A 53 -26.68 -1.43 -15.40
C THR A 53 -27.63 -2.16 -16.35
N GLY A 54 -27.67 -3.50 -16.33
CA GLY A 54 -28.56 -4.29 -17.18
C GLY A 54 -30.04 -4.00 -16.95
N LEU A 55 -30.46 -3.96 -15.68
CA LEU A 55 -31.85 -3.63 -15.31
C LEU A 55 -32.19 -2.19 -15.68
N VAL A 56 -31.30 -1.25 -15.39
CA VAL A 56 -31.55 0.18 -15.68
C VAL A 56 -31.74 0.42 -17.18
N ASN A 57 -30.96 -0.26 -18.01
CA ASN A 57 -31.05 -0.14 -19.47
C ASN A 57 -32.39 -0.66 -20.04
N GLU A 58 -33.20 -1.40 -19.27
CA GLU A 58 -34.56 -1.78 -19.67
C GLU A 58 -35.58 -0.64 -19.49
N TYR A 59 -35.28 0.34 -18.63
CA TYR A 59 -36.17 1.46 -18.29
C TYR A 59 -35.87 2.76 -19.07
N GLY A 60 -34.78 2.82 -19.84
CA GLY A 60 -34.33 4.04 -20.50
C GLY A 60 -33.95 3.86 -21.98
N ASP A 61 -34.70 4.50 -22.87
CA ASP A 61 -34.33 4.69 -24.29
C ASP A 61 -33.23 5.78 -24.46
N TYR A 62 -32.94 6.56 -23.42
CA TYR A 62 -31.95 7.64 -23.42
C TYR A 62 -30.73 7.29 -22.56
N GLU A 63 -29.53 7.42 -23.14
CA GLU A 63 -28.20 7.12 -22.58
C GLU A 63 -28.10 5.77 -21.84
N LYS A 64 -27.88 4.70 -22.62
CA LYS A 64 -27.49 3.40 -22.05
C LYS A 64 -26.31 3.58 -21.11
N LEU A 65 -26.49 3.16 -19.86
CA LEU A 65 -25.40 3.15 -18.89
C LEU A 65 -24.31 2.20 -19.41
N ILE A 66 -23.10 2.74 -19.49
CA ILE A 66 -21.92 2.01 -19.92
C ILE A 66 -21.45 1.14 -18.76
N GLN A 67 -21.15 -0.12 -19.05
CA GLN A 67 -20.47 -0.99 -18.08
C GLN A 67 -19.09 -0.42 -17.77
N LEU A 68 -18.81 -0.27 -16.48
CA LEU A 68 -17.53 0.19 -15.98
C LEU A 68 -16.49 -0.93 -16.08
N ASN A 69 -15.26 -0.58 -16.43
CA ASN A 69 -14.15 -1.53 -16.42
C ASN A 69 -13.44 -1.52 -15.06
N VAL A 70 -12.89 -2.67 -14.68
CA VAL A 70 -11.89 -2.72 -13.60
C VAL A 70 -10.60 -2.14 -14.16
N SER A 71 -10.10 -1.08 -13.52
CA SER A 71 -8.85 -0.39 -13.89
C SER A 71 -7.80 -0.64 -12.82
N ASP A 72 -6.52 -0.68 -13.22
CA ASP A 72 -5.40 -0.74 -12.28
C ASP A 72 -5.34 0.51 -11.37
N ASN A 73 -5.97 1.61 -11.80
CA ASN A 73 -6.09 2.84 -11.04
C ASN A 73 -7.41 2.88 -10.25
N PHE A 74 -7.33 2.60 -8.95
CA PHE A 74 -8.51 2.65 -8.07
C PHE A 74 -9.13 4.05 -7.96
N ILE A 75 -8.39 5.12 -8.22
CA ILE A 75 -8.90 6.51 -8.23
C ILE A 75 -9.96 6.66 -9.32
N ASP A 76 -9.65 6.15 -10.51
CA ASP A 76 -10.57 6.18 -11.64
C ASP A 76 -11.79 5.31 -11.35
N MET A 77 -11.59 4.11 -10.78
CA MET A 77 -12.71 3.26 -10.34
C MET A 77 -13.61 3.97 -9.32
N ALA A 78 -13.05 4.66 -8.32
CA ALA A 78 -13.80 5.39 -7.30
C ALA A 78 -14.63 6.53 -7.91
N ARG A 79 -14.04 7.29 -8.83
CA ARG A 79 -14.67 8.41 -9.52
C ARG A 79 -15.78 7.95 -10.45
N GLU A 80 -15.50 6.94 -11.28
CA GLU A 80 -16.44 6.40 -12.26
C GLU A 80 -17.63 5.72 -11.58
N THR A 81 -17.39 4.91 -10.55
CA THR A 81 -18.48 4.27 -9.79
C THR A 81 -19.35 5.29 -9.08
N SER A 82 -18.77 6.34 -8.49
CA SER A 82 -19.54 7.39 -7.83
C SER A 82 -20.42 8.15 -8.82
N LYS A 83 -19.89 8.47 -10.01
CA LYS A 83 -20.66 9.09 -11.09
C LYS A 83 -21.79 8.17 -11.58
N ALA A 84 -21.51 6.88 -11.75
CA ALA A 84 -22.50 5.91 -12.19
C ALA A 84 -23.64 5.74 -11.18
N VAL A 85 -23.34 5.65 -9.88
CA VAL A 85 -24.35 5.62 -8.82
C VAL A 85 -25.22 6.87 -8.85
N GLN A 86 -24.62 8.06 -9.00
CA GLN A 86 -25.36 9.32 -9.11
C GLN A 86 -26.30 9.32 -10.33
N ASN A 87 -25.82 8.87 -11.49
CA ASN A 87 -26.62 8.77 -12.71
C ASN A 87 -27.80 7.79 -12.53
N ILE A 88 -27.56 6.61 -11.94
CA ILE A 88 -28.59 5.63 -11.64
C ILE A 88 -29.65 6.22 -10.71
N THR A 89 -29.24 6.93 -9.65
CA THR A 89 -30.16 7.59 -8.71
C THR A 89 -30.96 8.71 -9.38
N ALA A 90 -30.33 9.51 -10.25
CA ALA A 90 -31.01 10.54 -11.01
C ALA A 90 -32.09 9.94 -11.94
N LEU A 91 -31.76 8.85 -12.63
CA LEU A 91 -32.71 8.12 -13.47
C LEU A 91 -33.85 7.53 -12.65
N ALA A 92 -33.59 6.89 -11.51
CA ALA A 92 -34.63 6.40 -10.62
C ALA A 92 -35.57 7.52 -10.15
N ASN A 93 -35.08 8.75 -9.96
CA ASN A 93 -35.95 9.88 -9.63
C ASN A 93 -36.83 10.35 -10.80
N GLN A 94 -36.39 10.14 -12.04
CA GLN A 94 -37.17 10.45 -13.25
C GLN A 94 -38.18 9.35 -13.58
N PHE A 95 -37.90 8.10 -13.20
CA PHE A 95 -38.73 6.92 -13.49
C PHE A 95 -39.23 6.28 -12.19
N PRO A 96 -40.43 6.66 -11.68
CA PRO A 96 -40.98 6.15 -10.43
C PRO A 96 -41.09 4.62 -10.36
N ASP A 97 -41.37 3.96 -11.50
CA ASP A 97 -41.46 2.50 -11.57
C ASP A 97 -40.10 1.81 -11.31
N LEU A 98 -39.01 2.38 -11.81
CA LEU A 98 -37.64 1.93 -11.50
C LEU A 98 -37.33 2.13 -10.02
N LYS A 99 -37.74 3.26 -9.44
CA LYS A 99 -37.54 3.57 -8.02
C LYS A 99 -38.31 2.63 -7.09
N ALA A 100 -39.51 2.23 -7.49
CA ALA A 100 -40.33 1.28 -6.78
C ALA A 100 -39.88 -0.18 -6.98
N ASN A 101 -38.97 -0.44 -7.92
CA ASN A 101 -38.45 -1.78 -8.19
C ASN A 101 -37.65 -2.29 -6.98
N THR A 102 -37.97 -3.51 -6.52
CA THR A 102 -37.30 -4.15 -5.38
C THR A 102 -35.79 -4.32 -5.61
N GLN A 103 -35.35 -4.47 -6.86
CA GLN A 103 -33.95 -4.60 -7.23
C GLN A 103 -33.19 -3.27 -7.08
N TYR A 104 -33.86 -2.11 -7.23
CA TYR A 104 -33.25 -0.81 -6.96
C TYR A 104 -32.99 -0.61 -5.46
N GLY A 105 -33.91 -1.07 -4.60
CA GLY A 105 -33.69 -1.08 -3.15
C GLY A 105 -32.47 -1.91 -2.75
N LYS A 106 -32.33 -3.12 -3.30
CA LYS A 106 -31.16 -3.98 -3.09
C LYS A 106 -29.87 -3.36 -3.60
N PHE A 107 -29.92 -2.62 -4.71
CA PHE A 107 -28.76 -1.89 -5.23
C PHE A 107 -28.29 -0.81 -4.24
N LEU A 108 -29.20 0.01 -3.71
CA LEU A 108 -28.85 1.04 -2.73
C LEU A 108 -28.27 0.44 -1.44
N GLU A 109 -28.85 -0.66 -0.96
CA GLU A 109 -28.34 -1.40 0.19
C GLU A 109 -26.92 -1.93 -0.07
N ALA A 110 -26.69 -2.61 -1.20
CA ALA A 110 -25.37 -3.11 -1.57
C ALA A 110 -24.32 -2.00 -1.74
N ILE A 111 -24.70 -0.83 -2.27
CA ILE A 111 -23.82 0.33 -2.33
C ILE A 111 -23.50 0.85 -0.93
N SER A 112 -24.50 0.99 -0.06
CA SER A 112 -24.31 1.45 1.33
C SER A 112 -23.38 0.52 2.12
N GLU A 113 -23.62 -0.79 2.04
CA GLU A 113 -22.75 -1.80 2.64
C GLU A 113 -21.31 -1.74 2.11
N ASN A 114 -21.17 -1.52 0.79
CA ASN A 114 -19.86 -1.38 0.18
C ASN A 114 -19.13 -0.10 0.60
N GLU A 115 -19.82 1.01 0.82
CA GLU A 115 -19.22 2.25 1.37
C GLU A 115 -18.69 2.04 2.80
N VAL A 116 -19.46 1.36 3.65
CA VAL A 116 -18.99 0.97 4.99
C VAL A 116 -17.77 0.07 4.89
N PHE A 117 -17.79 -0.89 3.96
CA PHE A 117 -16.65 -1.77 3.71
C PHE A 117 -15.40 -1.01 3.24
N ILE A 118 -15.53 -0.08 2.28
CA ILE A 118 -14.45 0.79 1.80
C ILE A 118 -13.87 1.60 2.97
N SER A 119 -14.74 2.21 3.78
CA SER A 119 -14.32 2.99 4.96
C SER A 119 -13.47 2.15 5.91
N ASN A 120 -13.94 0.94 6.26
CA ASN A 120 -13.20 0.02 7.13
C ASN A 120 -11.85 -0.40 6.54
N LYS A 121 -11.76 -0.59 5.21
CA LYS A 121 -10.48 -0.91 4.54
C LYS A 121 -9.50 0.26 4.54
N ARG A 122 -9.99 1.49 4.33
CA ARG A 122 -9.19 2.72 4.44
C ARG A 122 -8.66 2.91 5.87
N GLU A 123 -9.49 2.70 6.88
CA GLU A 123 -9.06 2.75 8.29
C GLU A 123 -7.99 1.69 8.59
N THR A 124 -8.21 0.45 8.14
CA THR A 124 -7.22 -0.64 8.30
C THR A 124 -5.88 -0.28 7.66
N TYR A 125 -5.89 0.27 6.43
CA TYR A 125 -4.69 0.75 5.77
C TYR A 125 -3.99 1.84 6.59
N ASN A 126 -4.74 2.84 7.06
CA ASN A 126 -4.19 3.92 7.89
C ASN A 126 -3.60 3.41 9.20
N PHE A 127 -4.22 2.40 9.80
CA PHE A 127 -3.68 1.73 10.98
C PHE A 127 -2.31 1.09 10.68
N GLN A 128 -2.19 0.34 9.57
CA GLN A 128 -0.91 -0.28 9.19
C GLN A 128 0.17 0.77 8.87
N VAL A 129 -0.20 1.85 8.19
CA VAL A 129 0.70 2.98 7.92
C VAL A 129 1.16 3.63 9.22
N LYS A 130 0.26 3.82 10.19
CA LYS A 130 0.61 4.35 11.52
C LYS A 130 1.61 3.46 12.24
N GLU A 131 1.37 2.15 12.30
CA GLU A 131 2.27 1.19 12.97
C GLU A 131 3.67 1.22 12.32
N TYR A 132 3.73 1.17 11.00
CA TYR A 132 4.97 1.27 10.24
C TYR A 132 5.71 2.60 10.45
N ASN A 133 5.01 3.73 10.29
CA ASN A 133 5.60 5.06 10.44
C ASN A 133 6.09 5.29 11.88
N SER A 134 5.36 4.75 12.86
CA SER A 134 5.78 4.79 14.26
C SER A 134 7.03 3.95 14.49
N ALA A 135 7.09 2.74 13.92
CA ALA A 135 8.26 1.87 14.02
C ALA A 135 9.52 2.53 13.44
N ILE A 136 9.46 3.08 12.23
CA ILE A 136 10.63 3.72 11.59
C ILE A 136 11.07 5.02 12.29
N ALA A 137 10.19 5.66 13.07
CA ALA A 137 10.52 6.87 13.82
C ALA A 137 11.13 6.59 15.20
N GLN A 138 11.03 5.36 15.70
CA GLN A 138 11.52 4.99 17.04
C GLN A 138 13.01 4.59 17.03
N ILE A 139 13.70 4.86 18.13
CA ILE A 139 15.06 4.33 18.37
C ILE A 139 14.93 2.85 18.78
N PRO A 140 15.74 1.94 18.22
CA PRO A 140 16.88 2.19 17.32
C PRO A 140 16.56 2.05 15.83
N MET A 141 15.29 1.85 15.49
CA MET A 141 14.82 1.57 14.14
C MET A 141 15.00 2.75 13.17
N VAL A 142 15.03 4.00 13.63
CA VAL A 142 15.34 5.20 12.83
C VAL A 142 16.69 5.11 12.13
N PHE A 143 17.70 4.50 12.76
CA PHE A 143 19.03 4.31 12.17
C PHE A 143 19.00 3.22 11.10
N VAL A 144 18.31 2.11 11.39
CA VAL A 144 18.13 0.99 10.47
C VAL A 144 17.36 1.45 9.23
N ALA A 145 16.26 2.19 9.43
CA ALA A 145 15.41 2.71 8.37
C ALA A 145 16.19 3.67 7.46
N SER A 146 16.93 4.62 8.04
CA SER A 146 17.74 5.57 7.28
C SER A 146 18.86 4.89 6.48
N LEU A 147 19.53 3.89 7.07
CA LEU A 147 20.62 3.17 6.42
C LEU A 147 20.13 2.28 5.26
N LEU A 148 18.94 1.69 5.41
CA LEU A 148 18.37 0.74 4.45
C LEU A 148 17.34 1.36 3.49
N GLY A 149 17.11 2.67 3.58
CA GLY A 149 16.24 3.41 2.67
C GLY A 149 14.74 3.20 2.91
N PHE A 150 14.32 2.74 4.10
CA PHE A 150 12.91 2.71 4.46
C PHE A 150 12.41 4.15 4.65
N LYS A 151 11.35 4.52 3.92
CA LYS A 151 10.73 5.85 3.95
C LYS A 151 9.33 5.77 4.54
N GLN A 152 8.84 6.87 5.09
CA GLN A 152 7.46 6.96 5.59
C GLN A 152 6.45 6.57 4.50
N ALA A 153 5.47 5.77 4.90
CA ALA A 153 4.32 5.43 4.07
C ALA A 153 3.29 6.55 4.16
N PRO A 154 2.65 6.94 3.05
CA PRO A 154 1.59 7.94 3.08
C PRO A 154 0.30 7.33 3.63
N PHE A 155 -0.39 8.09 4.48
CA PHE A 155 -1.76 7.78 4.88
C PHE A 155 -2.71 7.87 3.67
N PHE A 156 -3.83 7.18 3.76
CA PHE A 156 -4.91 7.31 2.80
C PHE A 156 -5.51 8.71 2.92
N ASP A 157 -5.44 9.47 1.83
CA ASP A 157 -6.06 10.78 1.68
C ASP A 157 -6.77 10.84 0.33
N SER A 158 -8.07 11.13 0.34
CA SER A 158 -8.88 11.28 -0.87
C SER A 158 -8.43 12.41 -1.78
N ASN A 159 -7.69 13.39 -1.26
CA ASN A 159 -7.15 14.52 -2.02
C ASN A 159 -5.74 14.26 -2.57
N ASN A 160 -5.06 13.21 -2.10
CA ASN A 160 -3.67 12.91 -2.47
C ASN A 160 -3.46 11.41 -2.68
N GLU A 161 -4.33 10.82 -3.49
CA GLU A 161 -4.35 9.37 -3.75
C GLU A 161 -3.16 8.90 -4.60
N ALA A 162 -2.49 9.80 -5.33
CA ALA A 162 -1.26 9.51 -6.07
C ALA A 162 -0.10 9.07 -5.16
N ALA A 163 -0.06 9.57 -3.93
CA ALA A 163 0.95 9.18 -2.95
C ALA A 163 0.87 7.68 -2.60
N LEU A 164 -0.31 7.07 -2.68
CA LEU A 164 -0.52 5.65 -2.38
C LEU A 164 0.15 4.72 -3.41
N ALA A 165 0.32 5.18 -4.65
CA ALA A 165 0.98 4.42 -5.69
C ALA A 165 2.51 4.35 -5.51
N GLU A 166 3.09 5.32 -4.82
CA GLU A 166 4.54 5.51 -4.72
C GLU A 166 5.20 4.65 -3.63
N PHE A 167 4.44 4.16 -2.65
CA PHE A 167 4.99 3.34 -1.56
C PHE A 167 5.32 1.91 -2.02
N SER A 168 6.58 1.66 -2.38
CA SER A 168 7.10 0.31 -2.71
C SER A 168 7.78 -0.40 -1.52
N GLY A 169 8.01 0.31 -0.40
CA GLY A 169 8.82 -0.18 0.73
C GLY A 169 10.33 -0.15 0.44
N ALA A 170 11.14 -0.85 1.25
CA ALA A 170 12.53 -1.08 0.89
C ALA A 170 12.61 -2.19 -0.17
N ASP A 171 13.32 -1.92 -1.26
CA ASP A 171 13.64 -2.90 -2.29
C ASP A 171 14.73 -3.86 -1.76
N PRO A 172 14.45 -5.17 -1.63
CA PRO A 172 15.45 -6.15 -1.22
C PRO A 172 16.71 -6.14 -2.10
N GLU A 173 16.61 -5.75 -3.38
CA GLU A 173 17.77 -5.66 -4.28
C GLU A 173 18.69 -4.50 -3.94
N ALA A 174 18.15 -3.35 -3.54
CA ALA A 174 18.93 -2.20 -3.08
C ALA A 174 19.76 -2.54 -1.82
N ILE A 175 19.23 -3.41 -0.95
CA ILE A 175 19.93 -3.91 0.25
C ILE A 175 21.08 -4.85 -0.14
N LYS A 176 20.84 -5.74 -1.11
CA LYS A 176 21.88 -6.66 -1.63
C LYS A 176 23.05 -5.88 -2.22
N ASP A 177 22.77 -4.81 -2.96
CA ASP A 177 23.78 -3.91 -3.51
C ASP A 177 24.55 -3.14 -2.41
N LEU A 178 23.84 -2.63 -1.39
CA LEU A 178 24.47 -2.00 -0.22
C LEU A 178 25.39 -2.96 0.54
N ALA A 179 24.98 -4.22 0.72
CA ALA A 179 25.80 -5.23 1.38
C ALA A 179 27.08 -5.54 0.61
N ILE A 180 26.98 -5.70 -0.71
CA ILE A 180 28.13 -5.96 -1.60
C ILE A 180 29.11 -4.76 -1.58
N LYS A 181 28.59 -3.54 -1.76
CA LYS A 181 29.41 -2.32 -1.71
C LYS A 181 30.09 -2.13 -0.35
N GLY A 182 29.40 -2.44 0.74
CA GLY A 182 29.97 -2.42 2.10
C GLY A 182 31.14 -3.41 2.25
N THR A 183 30.98 -4.64 1.76
CA THR A 183 32.05 -5.64 1.80
C THR A 183 33.27 -5.25 0.95
N ASP A 184 33.05 -4.67 -0.24
CA ASP A 184 34.13 -4.23 -1.12
C ASP A 184 34.93 -3.07 -0.51
N LYS A 185 34.23 -2.11 0.11
CA LYS A 185 34.87 -0.97 0.78
C LYS A 185 35.69 -1.39 2.01
N LEU A 186 35.20 -2.36 2.79
CA LEU A 186 35.96 -2.94 3.90
C LEU A 186 37.21 -3.65 3.39
N LYS A 187 37.09 -4.47 2.33
CA LYS A 187 38.22 -5.17 1.72
C LYS A 187 39.29 -4.20 1.20
N ASP A 188 38.89 -3.13 0.53
CA ASP A 188 39.80 -2.08 0.05
C ASP A 188 40.51 -1.35 1.21
N THR A 189 39.76 -1.03 2.27
CA THR A 189 40.33 -0.40 3.47
C THR A 189 41.32 -1.32 4.17
N THR A 190 41.01 -2.61 4.31
CA THR A 190 41.91 -3.61 4.89
C THR A 190 43.16 -3.79 4.05
N ASN A 191 43.05 -3.83 2.72
CA ASN A 191 44.18 -3.94 1.82
C ASN A 191 45.10 -2.71 1.90
N LYS A 192 44.55 -1.50 1.89
CA LYS A 192 45.31 -0.25 2.05
C LYS A 192 46.05 -0.19 3.38
N ILE A 193 45.41 -0.63 4.46
CA ILE A 193 46.04 -0.72 5.78
C ILE A 193 47.19 -1.73 5.73
N ARG A 194 46.99 -2.91 5.13
CA ARG A 194 48.05 -3.93 4.98
C ARG A 194 49.25 -3.41 4.18
N GLU A 195 49.01 -2.79 3.03
CA GLU A 195 50.06 -2.18 2.19
C GLU A 195 50.82 -1.05 2.92
N SER A 196 50.15 -0.33 3.82
CA SER A 196 50.79 0.71 4.64
C SER A 196 51.70 0.16 5.74
N PHE A 197 51.49 -1.10 6.17
CA PHE A 197 52.37 -1.81 7.08
C PHE A 197 53.56 -2.44 6.35
N GLU A 198 53.34 -3.03 5.16
CA GLU A 198 54.41 -3.62 4.33
C GLU A 198 55.42 -2.59 3.81
N LYS A 199 55.04 -1.32 3.69
CA LYS A 199 55.95 -0.21 3.31
C LYS A 199 56.72 0.40 4.49
N ARG A 200 56.45 -0.04 5.73
CA ARG A 200 57.10 0.47 6.96
C ARG A 200 58.11 -0.51 7.58
N GLU A 201 58.25 -1.71 7.01
CA GLU A 201 59.38 -2.64 7.21
C GLU A 201 60.45 -2.41 6.14
#